data_AF-A0A7C4LJZ5-F1
#
_entry.id   AF-A0A7C4LJZ5-F1
#
_cell.length_a   1.000
_cell.length_b   1.000
_cell.length_c   1.000
_cell.angle_alpha   90.00
_cell.angle_beta   90.00
_cell.angle_gamma   90.00
#
_symmetry.space_group_name_H-M   'P 1'
#
loop_
_entity.id
_entity.type
_entity.pdbx_description
1 polymer ?
#
loop_
_entity_poly.entity_id
_entity_poly.type
_entity_poly.pdbx_seq_one_letter_code
_entity_poly.pdbx_strand_id
1 'polypeptide(L)'
;MRYAPLCPTRLKKMRGSQFVLLALAGWLSACALDAVWAQPKTTKGKTTSGPAAGHGAPGGAGAPGMRPPATKGAGATPKAGGAATTPPVPVDPATGLPLGYDPKKSPTELMTMEKPLATEDQIAKWKKDTKNLAEYRKALRNADLSPAGKAVLTMGIKYRLALMTLKENQQDLHKLREDLTVRDQTDAASVPALKPDVVRAFRRWFLEEVAKETEPLLDNNLYVRIQAATLLGELVLMPADEEKKQKLETFTPPVDMLRKVIRNPDQPLAVKIPAARSMIRLIRYGDLPAPKRFEVMKDVLAELTSPNAKTEPKTHYWYEMRLVEVLSTLDTPLDLETRRPVMVEKLTEIVRDPQRHWHVRAEAAKALGRVPLDPQVNVASLLHDVMQLTLDMAKAAQQSPKAPHWKLTFWKLYLTFQPKDKDERNAAKNAPAGLLKNPSAGNAAQQPYQLVVPLVNAVINSEPITAEHLKAVEDWLQKNKGLAGVASGPTRSTLTNGATATNAAAVGGANTP
;
A
#
# COMPACT_ATOMS: atom_id res chain seq x y z
N MET A 1 -34.89 3.49 5.90
CA MET A 1 -35.98 3.22 4.95
C MET A 1 -36.04 1.73 4.66
N ARG A 2 -37.24 1.14 4.67
CA ARG A 2 -37.49 -0.29 4.35
C ARG A 2 -37.33 -0.52 2.84
N TYR A 3 -36.60 -1.55 2.43
CA TYR A 3 -36.54 -2.00 1.03
C TYR A 3 -37.54 -3.13 0.80
N ALA A 4 -38.47 -2.92 -0.13
CA ALA A 4 -39.24 -3.98 -0.79
C ALA A 4 -38.40 -4.57 -1.96
N PRO A 5 -38.58 -5.85 -2.32
CA PRO A 5 -37.76 -6.50 -3.34
C PRO A 5 -38.20 -6.06 -4.75
N LEU A 6 -37.23 -5.66 -5.59
CA LEU A 6 -37.47 -5.36 -6.99
C LEU A 6 -37.46 -6.64 -7.85
N CYS A 7 -38.52 -6.73 -8.65
CA CYS A 7 -38.89 -7.76 -9.61
C CYS A 7 -37.87 -7.90 -10.77
N PRO A 8 -37.65 -9.11 -11.34
CA PRO A 8 -36.61 -9.36 -12.34
C PRO A 8 -37.13 -9.15 -13.77
N THR A 9 -37.25 -7.89 -14.22
CA THR A 9 -37.58 -7.61 -15.65
C THR A 9 -36.80 -6.47 -16.29
N ARG A 10 -35.75 -5.94 -15.65
CA ARG A 10 -34.83 -4.95 -16.26
C ARG A 10 -33.35 -5.37 -16.29
N LEU A 11 -33.08 -6.67 -16.44
CA LEU A 11 -31.73 -7.24 -16.55
C LEU A 11 -31.30 -7.59 -17.99
N LYS A 12 -31.81 -6.88 -19.01
CA LYS A 12 -31.43 -7.09 -20.42
C LYS A 12 -30.55 -6.00 -21.05
N LYS A 13 -30.03 -5.04 -20.29
CA LYS A 13 -29.09 -4.01 -20.81
C LYS A 13 -27.97 -3.66 -19.81
N MET A 14 -27.11 -4.62 -19.47
CA MET A 14 -25.76 -4.32 -18.99
C MET A 14 -24.80 -5.34 -19.61
N ARG A 15 -23.83 -4.85 -20.40
CA ARG A 15 -22.82 -5.67 -21.09
C ARG A 15 -21.84 -6.24 -20.05
N GLY A 16 -21.47 -7.51 -20.24
CA GLY A 16 -20.70 -8.32 -19.28
C GLY A 16 -19.32 -7.82 -18.86
N SER A 17 -18.77 -6.76 -19.47
CA SER A 17 -17.44 -6.25 -19.11
C SER A 17 -17.39 -5.50 -17.76
N GLN A 18 -18.50 -4.89 -17.33
CA GLN A 18 -18.53 -4.13 -16.06
C GLN A 18 -18.58 -5.04 -14.82
N PHE A 19 -19.09 -6.27 -14.95
CA PHE A 19 -19.21 -7.21 -13.83
C PHE A 19 -17.88 -7.90 -13.49
N VAL A 20 -17.03 -8.16 -14.50
CA VAL A 20 -15.71 -8.80 -14.32
C VAL A 20 -14.68 -7.81 -13.74
N LEU A 21 -14.76 -6.53 -14.12
CA LEU A 21 -13.92 -5.46 -13.57
C LEU A 21 -14.16 -5.21 -12.06
N LEU A 22 -15.40 -5.35 -11.60
CA LEU A 22 -15.76 -5.26 -10.17
C LEU A 22 -15.29 -6.49 -9.37
N ALA A 23 -15.30 -7.69 -9.96
CA ALA A 23 -14.82 -8.90 -9.31
C ALA A 23 -13.28 -8.91 -9.13
N LEU A 24 -12.53 -8.35 -10.09
CA LEU A 24 -11.07 -8.17 -9.97
C LEU A 24 -10.67 -7.16 -8.90
N ALA A 25 -11.47 -6.10 -8.68
CA ALA A 25 -11.28 -5.18 -7.56
C ALA A 25 -11.48 -5.86 -6.20
N GLY A 26 -12.37 -6.86 -6.12
CA GLY A 26 -12.60 -7.68 -4.94
C GLY A 26 -11.45 -8.68 -4.66
N TRP A 27 -10.94 -9.35 -5.69
CA TRP A 27 -9.83 -10.31 -5.55
C TRP A 27 -8.48 -9.62 -5.27
N LEU A 28 -8.22 -8.45 -5.88
CA LEU A 28 -7.04 -7.64 -5.57
C LEU A 28 -7.12 -6.96 -4.19
N SER A 29 -8.31 -6.81 -3.61
CA SER A 29 -8.49 -6.44 -2.18
C SER A 29 -8.31 -7.62 -1.22
N ALA A 30 -8.15 -8.86 -1.71
CA ALA A 30 -7.75 -9.99 -0.88
C ALA A 30 -6.23 -10.19 -0.87
N CYS A 31 -5.53 -9.78 -1.94
CA CYS A 31 -4.06 -9.68 -1.98
C CYS A 31 -3.52 -8.33 -1.48
N ALA A 32 -4.38 -7.34 -1.27
CA ALA A 32 -4.11 -6.13 -0.49
C ALA A 32 -4.94 -6.22 0.79
N LEU A 33 -4.32 -6.51 1.93
CA LEU A 33 -4.97 -6.40 3.26
C LEU A 33 -5.41 -4.95 3.52
N ASP A 34 -6.54 -4.54 2.95
CA ASP A 34 -7.29 -3.32 3.28
C ASP A 34 -8.65 -3.67 3.90
N ALA A 35 -8.94 -4.96 4.12
CA ALA A 35 -10.16 -5.43 4.79
C ALA A 35 -9.93 -5.65 6.30
N VAL A 36 -9.78 -4.58 7.08
CA VAL A 36 -9.76 -4.65 8.56
C VAL A 36 -10.86 -3.81 9.23
N TRP A 37 -11.66 -3.04 8.50
CA TRP A 37 -12.69 -2.17 9.12
C TRP A 37 -14.11 -2.27 8.55
N ALA A 38 -14.53 -3.48 8.16
CA ALA A 38 -15.96 -3.77 8.04
C ALA A 38 -16.51 -4.15 9.43
N GLN A 39 -17.18 -3.22 10.11
CA GLN A 39 -17.87 -3.49 11.38
C GLN A 39 -18.93 -4.60 11.20
N PRO A 40 -18.97 -5.63 12.08
CA PRO A 40 -20.00 -6.66 12.03
C PRO A 40 -21.36 -6.07 12.44
N LYS A 41 -22.36 -6.19 11.58
CA LYS A 41 -23.75 -5.83 11.89
C LYS A 41 -24.28 -6.79 12.95
N THR A 42 -24.49 -6.31 14.16
CA THR A 42 -25.19 -7.05 15.22
C THR A 42 -26.70 -7.02 14.96
N THR A 43 -27.28 -8.16 14.62
CA THR A 43 -28.73 -8.35 14.62
C THR A 43 -29.21 -8.53 16.06
N LYS A 44 -29.97 -7.55 16.57
CA LYS A 44 -30.70 -7.63 17.85
C LYS A 44 -31.78 -8.70 17.78
N GLY A 45 -31.53 -9.86 18.39
CA GLY A 45 -32.54 -10.84 18.79
C GLY A 45 -32.88 -10.66 20.27
N LYS A 46 -34.15 -10.40 20.55
CA LYS A 46 -34.73 -10.11 21.86
C LYS A 46 -35.16 -11.44 22.51
N THR A 47 -34.64 -11.80 23.68
CA THR A 47 -35.34 -12.69 24.62
C THR A 47 -34.98 -12.36 26.06
N THR A 48 -36.01 -12.42 26.89
CA THR A 48 -36.19 -11.90 28.25
C THR A 48 -35.89 -12.95 29.33
N SER A 49 -35.24 -12.48 30.41
CA SER A 49 -35.40 -12.83 31.84
C SER A 49 -35.60 -14.29 32.33
N GLY A 50 -34.79 -14.69 33.32
CA GLY A 50 -35.22 -15.46 34.50
C GLY A 50 -34.47 -16.77 34.80
N PRO A 51 -34.33 -17.24 36.06
CA PRO A 51 -33.02 -17.69 36.58
C PRO A 51 -32.92 -19.16 37.11
N ALA A 52 -31.67 -19.55 37.38
CA ALA A 52 -31.17 -20.46 38.44
C ALA A 52 -31.17 -22.01 38.28
N ALA A 53 -30.00 -22.57 38.69
CA ALA A 53 -29.72 -23.82 39.40
C ALA A 53 -29.58 -25.19 38.68
N GLY A 54 -28.46 -25.88 38.97
CA GLY A 54 -28.50 -27.25 39.52
C GLY A 54 -28.20 -28.45 38.59
N HIS A 55 -27.03 -29.05 38.80
CA HIS A 55 -26.64 -30.48 38.71
C HIS A 55 -27.27 -31.48 37.71
N GLY A 56 -26.38 -32.29 37.09
CA GLY A 56 -26.61 -33.73 36.91
C GLY A 56 -26.48 -34.28 35.49
N ALA A 57 -25.41 -35.05 35.23
CA ALA A 57 -25.47 -36.20 34.32
C ALA A 57 -25.98 -37.41 35.14
N PRO A 58 -26.72 -38.42 34.59
CA PRO A 58 -26.13 -39.42 33.67
C PRO A 58 -27.08 -40.13 32.66
N GLY A 59 -26.49 -40.90 31.72
CA GLY A 59 -27.06 -42.08 30.99
C GLY A 59 -28.15 -41.81 29.94
N GLY A 60 -28.26 -42.47 28.78
CA GLY A 60 -27.64 -43.66 28.21
C GLY A 60 -28.67 -44.49 27.41
N ALA A 61 -28.57 -44.49 26.07
CA ALA A 61 -29.10 -45.47 25.07
C ALA A 61 -30.63 -45.62 24.88
N GLY A 62 -31.18 -45.90 23.67
CA GLY A 62 -30.59 -46.30 22.39
C GLY A 62 -31.58 -46.23 21.19
N ALA A 63 -31.01 -46.38 19.99
CA ALA A 63 -31.53 -46.18 18.63
C ALA A 63 -32.44 -47.31 18.09
N PRO A 64 -32.93 -47.26 16.82
CA PRO A 64 -32.18 -47.83 15.67
C PRO A 64 -32.45 -47.13 14.32
N GLY A 65 -31.71 -47.30 13.22
CA GLY A 65 -30.58 -48.14 12.85
C GLY A 65 -30.37 -48.08 11.33
N MET A 66 -29.18 -48.48 10.87
CA MET A 66 -28.92 -49.17 9.59
C MET A 66 -27.41 -49.46 9.53
N ARG A 67 -27.05 -50.74 9.59
CA ARG A 67 -25.70 -51.30 9.53
C ARG A 67 -25.77 -52.55 8.65
N PRO A 68 -24.83 -52.78 7.73
CA PRO A 68 -24.53 -54.10 7.19
C PRO A 68 -23.15 -54.60 7.72
N PRO A 69 -22.80 -55.89 7.57
CA PRO A 69 -22.63 -56.83 8.69
C PRO A 69 -21.17 -57.17 9.02
N ALA A 70 -21.00 -57.89 10.12
CA ALA A 70 -19.73 -58.47 10.56
C ALA A 70 -19.62 -59.95 10.17
N THR A 71 -18.43 -60.38 9.75
CA THR A 71 -17.95 -61.75 9.94
C THR A 71 -16.54 -61.71 10.50
N LYS A 72 -16.37 -62.24 11.72
CA LYS A 72 -15.08 -62.55 12.36
C LYS A 72 -14.54 -63.86 11.78
N GLY A 73 -13.25 -63.90 11.48
CA GLY A 73 -12.50 -65.12 11.19
C GLY A 73 -11.02 -64.93 11.50
N ALA A 74 -10.53 -65.80 12.39
CA ALA A 74 -9.16 -66.15 12.81
C ALA A 74 -7.93 -65.47 12.20
N GLY A 75 -6.93 -65.26 13.06
CA GLY A 75 -5.66 -64.62 12.75
C GLY A 75 -4.81 -65.28 11.67
N ALA A 76 -4.18 -64.44 10.87
CA ALA A 76 -2.89 -64.66 10.23
C ALA A 76 -2.29 -63.27 9.95
N THR A 77 -1.08 -63.03 10.43
CA THR A 77 -0.28 -61.84 10.11
C THR A 77 -0.09 -61.73 8.60
N PRO A 78 -0.42 -60.59 7.95
CA PRO A 78 -0.05 -60.39 6.57
C PRO A 78 1.47 -60.23 6.48
N LYS A 79 2.10 -61.18 5.78
CA LYS A 79 3.50 -61.12 5.34
C LYS A 79 3.83 -59.75 4.75
N ALA A 80 4.99 -59.22 5.10
CA ALA A 80 5.62 -58.06 4.49
C ALA A 80 5.60 -58.21 2.96
N GLY A 81 4.74 -57.42 2.30
CA GLY A 81 4.82 -57.18 0.86
C GLY A 81 6.04 -56.31 0.58
N GLY A 82 6.87 -56.77 -0.35
CA GLY A 82 8.19 -56.21 -0.64
C GLY A 82 8.18 -54.69 -0.81
N ALA A 83 9.24 -54.08 -0.28
CA ALA A 83 9.54 -52.67 -0.46
C ALA A 83 9.51 -52.33 -1.97
N ALA A 84 8.57 -51.48 -2.37
CA ALA A 84 8.77 -50.70 -3.58
C ALA A 84 9.99 -49.81 -3.32
N THR A 85 11.14 -50.20 -3.85
CA THR A 85 12.35 -49.38 -3.84
C THR A 85 12.03 -48.12 -4.64
N THR A 86 11.70 -47.04 -3.95
CA THR A 86 11.79 -45.69 -4.50
C THR A 86 13.17 -45.57 -5.16
N PRO A 87 13.26 -45.16 -6.43
CA PRO A 87 14.56 -44.89 -7.06
C PRO A 87 15.35 -43.95 -6.14
N PRO A 88 16.66 -44.21 -5.92
CA PRO A 88 17.47 -43.33 -5.09
C PRO A 88 17.38 -41.93 -5.68
N VAL A 89 16.95 -40.98 -4.84
CA VAL A 89 16.94 -39.56 -5.22
C VAL A 89 18.39 -39.21 -5.58
N PRO A 90 18.67 -38.75 -6.81
CA PRO A 90 20.03 -38.37 -7.18
C PRO A 90 20.55 -37.38 -6.14
N VAL A 91 21.70 -37.66 -5.56
CA VAL A 91 22.37 -36.80 -4.58
C VAL A 91 23.52 -36.10 -5.26
N ASP A 92 23.71 -34.83 -4.96
CA ASP A 92 24.86 -34.06 -5.40
C ASP A 92 26.11 -34.59 -4.69
N PRO A 93 27.13 -35.09 -5.42
CA PRO A 93 28.35 -35.65 -4.82
C PRO A 93 29.13 -34.64 -3.97
N ALA A 94 28.96 -33.33 -4.22
CA ALA A 94 29.68 -32.28 -3.49
C ALA A 94 29.01 -31.91 -2.16
N THR A 95 27.69 -32.02 -2.08
CA THR A 95 26.91 -31.56 -0.90
C THR A 95 26.26 -32.70 -0.13
N GLY A 96 26.15 -33.90 -0.71
CA GLY A 96 25.44 -35.04 -0.11
C GLY A 96 23.92 -34.83 0.02
N LEU A 97 23.39 -33.75 -0.55
CA LEU A 97 21.99 -33.37 -0.53
C LEU A 97 21.31 -33.77 -1.85
N PRO A 98 19.97 -33.94 -1.89
CA PRO A 98 19.25 -34.20 -3.12
C PRO A 98 19.61 -33.20 -4.22
N LEU A 99 19.78 -33.66 -5.47
CA LEU A 99 20.11 -32.81 -6.61
C LEU A 99 19.08 -31.67 -6.72
N GLY A 100 19.56 -30.42 -6.64
CA GLY A 100 18.71 -29.22 -6.66
C GLY A 100 18.11 -28.81 -5.31
N TYR A 101 18.45 -29.48 -4.20
CA TYR A 101 18.11 -29.04 -2.85
C TYR A 101 19.08 -27.96 -2.38
N ASP A 102 18.60 -26.71 -2.34
CA ASP A 102 19.30 -25.61 -1.66
C ASP A 102 18.93 -25.65 -0.17
N PRO A 103 19.87 -25.95 0.75
CA PRO A 103 19.57 -25.98 2.17
C PRO A 103 19.01 -24.63 2.63
N LYS A 104 18.06 -24.66 3.58
CA LYS A 104 17.55 -23.43 4.17
C LYS A 104 18.72 -22.59 4.69
N LYS A 105 18.91 -21.42 4.08
CA LYS A 105 19.90 -20.44 4.52
C LYS A 105 19.71 -20.19 6.01
N SER A 106 20.78 -20.32 6.79
CA SER A 106 20.75 -20.03 8.21
C SER A 106 20.21 -18.62 8.46
N PRO A 107 19.38 -18.40 9.50
CA PRO A 107 18.90 -17.08 9.85
C PRO A 107 20.05 -16.10 10.00
N THR A 108 19.90 -14.89 9.44
CA THR A 108 20.91 -13.84 9.59
C THR A 108 20.91 -13.27 11.01
N GLU A 109 22.00 -12.61 11.42
CA GLU A 109 22.10 -11.96 12.73
C GLU A 109 20.93 -10.98 12.98
N LEU A 110 20.52 -10.23 11.95
CA LEU A 110 19.36 -9.35 11.98
C LEU A 110 18.05 -10.07 12.33
N MET A 111 17.91 -11.36 11.98
CA MET A 111 16.71 -12.14 12.29
C MET A 111 16.73 -12.72 13.70
N THR A 112 17.91 -12.97 14.26
CA THR A 112 18.08 -13.63 15.56
C THR A 112 18.49 -12.68 16.68
N MET A 113 18.73 -11.40 16.38
CA MET A 113 19.06 -10.38 17.36
C MET A 113 18.02 -10.33 18.49
N GLU A 114 18.47 -10.41 19.73
CA GLU A 114 17.63 -10.26 20.91
C GLU A 114 17.91 -8.90 21.54
N LYS A 115 16.97 -7.97 21.38
CA LYS A 115 17.06 -6.61 21.92
C LYS A 115 15.77 -6.27 22.67
N PRO A 116 15.47 -6.94 23.78
CA PRO A 116 14.26 -6.70 24.55
C PRO A 116 14.23 -5.27 25.09
N LEU A 117 13.07 -4.59 24.97
CA LEU A 117 12.88 -3.23 25.48
C LEU A 117 12.34 -3.18 26.92
N ALA A 118 11.99 -4.34 27.49
CA ALA A 118 11.63 -4.50 28.89
C ALA A 118 12.19 -5.82 29.42
N THR A 119 12.47 -5.87 30.72
CA THR A 119 12.91 -7.11 31.38
C THR A 119 11.74 -8.05 31.61
N GLU A 120 12.01 -9.35 31.73
CA GLU A 120 10.99 -10.36 32.04
C GLU A 120 10.22 -10.04 33.33
N ASP A 121 10.91 -9.52 34.36
CA ASP A 121 10.29 -9.09 35.62
C ASP A 121 9.34 -7.92 35.43
N GLN A 122 9.72 -6.93 34.61
CA GLN A 122 8.84 -5.82 34.26
C GLN A 122 7.58 -6.35 33.56
N ILE A 123 7.75 -7.27 32.62
CA ILE A 123 6.63 -7.88 31.89
C ILE A 123 5.74 -8.72 32.80
N ALA A 124 6.33 -9.55 33.67
CA ALA A 124 5.60 -10.39 34.61
C ALA A 124 4.82 -9.55 35.63
N LYS A 125 5.42 -8.47 36.14
CA LYS A 125 4.74 -7.51 37.02
C LYS A 125 3.53 -6.90 36.32
N TRP A 126 3.66 -6.51 35.05
CA TRP A 126 2.57 -5.96 34.26
C TRP A 126 1.46 -6.97 33.94
N LYS A 127 1.82 -8.21 33.58
CA LYS A 127 0.85 -9.29 33.31
C LYS A 127 0.03 -9.64 34.56
N LYS A 128 0.67 -9.67 35.72
CA LYS A 128 0.04 -10.03 37.00
C LYS A 128 -0.82 -8.91 37.58
N ASP A 129 -0.45 -7.66 37.32
CA ASP A 129 -1.20 -6.51 37.80
C ASP A 129 -2.38 -6.19 36.87
N THR A 130 -3.43 -7.01 36.98
CA THR A 130 -4.69 -6.84 36.25
C THR A 130 -5.34 -5.47 36.49
N LYS A 131 -5.00 -4.80 37.61
CA LYS A 131 -5.45 -3.43 37.89
C LYS A 131 -4.82 -2.44 36.92
N ASN A 132 -3.53 -2.57 36.60
CA ASN A 132 -2.85 -1.70 35.63
C ASN A 132 -3.47 -1.79 34.23
N LEU A 133 -3.88 -2.98 33.79
CA LEU A 133 -4.56 -3.13 32.50
C LEU A 133 -5.98 -2.53 32.51
N ALA A 134 -6.72 -2.70 33.62
CA ALA A 134 -8.05 -2.12 33.78
C ALA A 134 -7.98 -0.59 33.85
N GLU A 135 -7.01 -0.03 34.58
CA GLU A 135 -6.74 1.39 34.69
C GLU A 135 -6.29 1.98 33.35
N TYR A 136 -5.40 1.29 32.62
CA TYR A 136 -5.02 1.66 31.27
C TYR A 136 -6.24 1.76 30.35
N ARG A 137 -7.08 0.71 30.30
CA ARG A 137 -8.29 0.72 29.47
C ARG A 137 -9.27 1.80 29.91
N LYS A 138 -9.42 2.04 31.21
CA LYS A 138 -10.27 3.10 31.75
C LYS A 138 -9.77 4.48 31.34
N ALA A 139 -8.48 4.76 31.52
CA ALA A 139 -7.85 6.02 31.12
C ALA A 139 -7.97 6.24 29.60
N LEU A 140 -7.76 5.17 28.82
CA LEU A 140 -7.85 5.19 27.36
C LEU A 140 -9.25 5.56 26.87
N ARG A 141 -10.29 4.91 27.41
CA ARG A 141 -11.68 5.14 27.00
C ARG A 141 -12.20 6.50 27.44
N ASN A 142 -11.83 6.94 28.65
CA ASN A 142 -12.30 8.18 29.25
C ASN A 142 -11.55 9.43 28.77
N ALA A 143 -10.56 9.28 27.87
CA ALA A 143 -9.71 10.36 27.40
C ALA A 143 -8.96 11.08 28.54
N ASP A 144 -8.44 10.32 29.50
CA ASP A 144 -7.81 10.88 30.70
C ASP A 144 -6.40 11.43 30.40
N LEU A 145 -6.32 12.76 30.22
CA LEU A 145 -5.08 13.51 30.04
C LEU A 145 -4.51 14.08 31.34
N SER A 146 -5.03 13.70 32.51
CA SER A 146 -4.41 14.05 33.79
C SER A 146 -2.99 13.48 33.89
N PRO A 147 -2.11 14.03 34.76
CA PRO A 147 -0.77 13.47 34.95
C PRO A 147 -0.77 11.97 35.28
N ALA A 148 -1.72 11.51 36.10
CA ALA A 148 -1.88 10.10 36.44
C ALA A 148 -2.35 9.26 35.23
N GLY A 149 -3.37 9.74 34.51
CA GLY A 149 -3.86 9.09 33.29
C GLY A 149 -2.77 8.94 32.24
N LYS A 150 -2.00 10.01 31.98
CA LYS A 150 -0.86 10.00 31.07
C LYS A 150 0.22 9.01 31.49
N ALA A 151 0.56 8.94 32.78
CA ALA A 151 1.56 8.01 33.29
C ALA A 151 1.14 6.54 33.05
N VAL A 152 -0.11 6.19 33.35
CA VAL A 152 -0.66 4.85 33.11
C VAL A 152 -0.71 4.53 31.62
N LEU A 153 -1.13 5.48 30.78
CA LEU A 153 -1.21 5.32 29.34
C LEU A 153 0.17 5.11 28.70
N THR A 154 1.15 5.97 29.01
CA THR A 154 2.54 5.82 28.57
C THR A 154 3.09 4.45 28.97
N MET A 155 2.87 4.03 30.21
CA MET A 155 3.39 2.76 30.69
C MET A 155 2.74 1.56 29.99
N GLY A 156 1.42 1.62 29.76
CA GLY A 156 0.71 0.59 28.99
C GLY A 156 1.16 0.52 27.53
N ILE A 157 1.40 1.65 26.86
CA ILE A 157 1.94 1.72 25.50
C ILE A 157 3.33 1.07 25.45
N LYS A 158 4.24 1.49 26.34
CA LYS A 158 5.60 0.94 26.46
C LYS A 158 5.58 -0.57 26.63
N TYR A 159 4.76 -1.06 27.55
CA TYR A 159 4.65 -2.48 27.82
C TYR A 159 4.20 -3.26 26.57
N ARG A 160 3.16 -2.80 25.87
CA ARG A 160 2.65 -3.49 24.67
C ARG A 160 3.66 -3.54 23.54
N LEU A 161 4.40 -2.46 23.32
CA LEU A 161 5.46 -2.42 22.32
C LEU A 161 6.65 -3.28 22.73
N ALA A 162 7.02 -3.31 24.01
CA ALA A 162 8.08 -4.17 24.52
C ALA A 162 7.76 -5.66 24.35
N LEU A 163 6.49 -6.08 24.45
CA LEU A 163 6.10 -7.47 24.17
C LEU A 163 6.50 -7.92 22.75
N MET A 164 6.51 -7.01 21.77
CA MET A 164 6.94 -7.34 20.41
C MET A 164 8.42 -7.71 20.34
N THR A 165 9.23 -7.29 21.30
CA THR A 165 10.68 -7.53 21.30
C THR A 165 11.10 -8.84 21.96
N LEU A 166 10.14 -9.58 22.52
CA LEU A 166 10.39 -10.85 23.20
C LEU A 166 10.40 -12.02 22.24
N LYS A 167 11.32 -12.95 22.47
CA LYS A 167 11.55 -14.11 21.60
C LYS A 167 10.32 -15.01 21.51
N GLU A 168 9.66 -15.25 22.63
CA GLU A 168 8.46 -16.09 22.71
C GLU A 168 7.28 -15.54 21.90
N ASN A 169 7.28 -14.23 21.59
CA ASN A 169 6.20 -13.57 20.87
C ASN A 169 6.47 -13.41 19.37
N GLN A 170 7.59 -13.91 18.84
CA GLN A 170 7.98 -13.71 17.44
C GLN A 170 6.94 -14.22 16.42
N GLN A 171 6.16 -15.25 16.76
CA GLN A 171 5.11 -15.79 15.89
C GLN A 171 3.83 -14.94 15.90
N ASP A 172 3.63 -14.13 16.94
CA ASP A 172 2.40 -13.38 17.19
C ASP A 172 2.58 -11.86 17.08
N LEU A 173 3.70 -11.39 16.51
CA LEU A 173 3.99 -9.95 16.42
C LEU A 173 2.90 -9.14 15.71
N HIS A 174 2.25 -9.74 14.70
CA HIS A 174 1.12 -9.12 14.00
C HIS A 174 -0.09 -8.90 14.92
N LYS A 175 -0.39 -9.85 15.81
CA LYS A 175 -1.47 -9.72 16.80
C LYS A 175 -1.13 -8.66 17.83
N LEU A 176 0.12 -8.62 18.28
CA LEU A 176 0.58 -7.59 19.23
C LEU A 176 0.49 -6.18 18.63
N ARG A 177 0.82 -6.03 17.33
CA ARG A 177 0.59 -4.79 16.58
C ARG A 177 -0.89 -4.44 16.53
N GLU A 178 -1.74 -5.38 16.12
CA GLU A 178 -3.19 -5.19 16.00
C GLU A 178 -3.86 -4.88 17.34
N ASP A 179 -3.32 -5.38 18.44
CA ASP A 179 -3.74 -5.05 19.79
C ASP A 179 -3.66 -3.54 20.09
N LEU A 180 -2.69 -2.83 19.49
CA LEU A 180 -2.58 -1.38 19.56
C LEU A 180 -3.44 -0.70 18.49
N THR A 181 -3.37 -1.16 17.23
CA THR A 181 -3.96 -0.43 16.09
C THR A 181 -5.44 -0.71 15.87
N VAL A 182 -5.93 -1.88 16.27
CA VAL A 182 -7.34 -2.31 16.16
C VAL A 182 -8.06 -2.14 17.48
N ARG A 183 -7.55 -2.70 18.58
CA ARG A 183 -8.27 -2.60 19.87
C ARG A 183 -8.06 -1.24 20.52
N ASP A 184 -6.83 -0.90 20.90
CA ASP A 184 -6.61 0.25 21.76
C ASP A 184 -6.92 1.58 21.04
N GLN A 185 -6.55 1.71 19.77
CA GLN A 185 -6.90 2.90 18.97
C GLN A 185 -8.43 3.06 18.75
N THR A 186 -9.20 1.98 18.79
CA THR A 186 -10.68 2.05 18.74
C THR A 186 -11.26 2.48 20.07
N ASP A 187 -10.69 1.96 21.16
CA ASP A 187 -11.11 2.30 22.52
C ASP A 187 -10.70 3.72 22.91
N ALA A 188 -9.67 4.28 22.28
CA ALA A 188 -9.14 5.63 22.52
C ALA A 188 -10.22 6.71 22.39
N ALA A 189 -10.61 7.28 23.54
CA ALA A 189 -11.68 8.26 23.68
C ALA A 189 -13.05 7.78 23.15
N SER A 190 -13.38 6.50 23.36
CA SER A 190 -14.61 5.86 22.87
C SER A 190 -15.89 6.18 23.65
N VAL A 191 -15.82 6.94 24.74
CA VAL A 191 -17.02 7.31 25.53
C VAL A 191 -17.93 8.24 24.72
N PRO A 192 -19.21 7.88 24.47
CA PRO A 192 -20.09 8.65 23.57
C PRO A 192 -20.34 10.11 23.99
N ALA A 193 -20.23 10.42 25.29
CA ALA A 193 -20.45 11.76 25.83
C ALA A 193 -19.29 12.73 25.60
N LEU A 194 -18.13 12.27 25.10
CA LEU A 194 -16.98 13.12 24.87
C LEU A 194 -17.18 14.05 23.67
N LYS A 195 -16.79 15.31 23.82
CA LYS A 195 -16.83 16.31 22.74
C LYS A 195 -15.80 15.98 21.66
N PRO A 196 -16.07 16.23 20.36
CA PRO A 196 -15.14 15.91 19.27
C PRO A 196 -13.73 16.48 19.43
N ASP A 197 -13.59 17.72 19.92
CA ASP A 197 -12.27 18.34 20.12
C ASP A 197 -11.46 17.65 21.22
N VAL A 198 -12.13 17.16 22.27
CA VAL A 198 -11.50 16.38 23.35
C VAL A 198 -11.04 15.03 22.81
N VAL A 199 -11.88 14.35 22.02
CA VAL A 199 -11.52 13.09 21.35
C VAL A 199 -10.29 13.28 20.47
N ARG A 200 -10.27 14.33 19.63
CA ARG A 200 -9.15 14.64 18.74
C ARG A 200 -7.87 14.96 19.50
N ALA A 201 -7.95 15.79 20.54
CA ALA A 201 -6.79 16.16 21.36
C ALA A 201 -6.21 14.94 22.10
N PHE A 202 -7.06 14.10 22.68
CA PHE A 202 -6.63 12.87 23.33
C PHE A 202 -6.00 11.89 22.35
N ARG A 203 -6.65 11.62 21.21
CA ARG A 203 -6.11 10.70 20.20
C ARG A 203 -4.78 11.20 19.66
N ARG A 204 -4.63 12.51 19.42
CA ARG A 204 -3.34 13.10 19.04
C ARG A 204 -2.25 12.79 20.06
N TRP A 205 -2.47 13.10 21.35
CA TRP A 205 -1.50 12.82 22.41
C TRP A 205 -1.16 11.32 22.51
N PHE A 206 -2.18 10.46 22.47
CA PHE A 206 -2.00 9.01 22.53
C PHE A 206 -1.15 8.49 21.35
N LEU A 207 -1.44 8.95 20.13
CA LEU A 207 -0.73 8.52 18.93
C LEU A 207 0.70 9.10 18.85
N GLU A 208 0.92 10.31 19.39
CA GLU A 208 2.26 10.87 19.59
C GLU A 208 3.10 9.96 20.51
N GLU A 209 2.53 9.51 21.62
CA GLU A 209 3.22 8.62 22.54
C GLU A 209 3.45 7.23 21.92
N VAL A 210 2.46 6.66 21.22
CA VAL A 210 2.64 5.40 20.47
C VAL A 210 3.77 5.53 19.44
N ALA A 211 3.80 6.60 18.65
CA ALA A 211 4.83 6.82 17.65
C ALA A 211 6.22 6.93 18.28
N LYS A 212 6.35 7.76 19.33
CA LYS A 212 7.59 7.93 20.09
C LYS A 212 8.12 6.61 20.64
N GLU A 213 7.28 5.83 21.31
CA GLU A 213 7.68 4.55 21.89
C GLU A 213 7.91 3.45 20.83
N THR A 214 7.46 3.68 19.59
CA THR A 214 7.76 2.80 18.45
C THR A 214 9.16 3.04 17.87
N GLU A 215 9.77 4.22 18.04
CA GLU A 215 11.08 4.56 17.45
C GLU A 215 12.17 3.52 17.76
N PRO A 216 12.36 3.07 19.01
CA PRO A 216 13.40 2.09 19.34
C PRO A 216 13.22 0.74 18.66
N LEU A 217 11.98 0.37 18.28
CA LEU A 217 11.70 -0.91 17.61
C LEU A 217 12.23 -0.94 16.17
N LEU A 218 12.47 0.23 15.55
CA LEU A 218 13.06 0.34 14.21
C LEU A 218 14.53 -0.09 14.15
N ASP A 219 15.17 -0.31 15.32
CA ASP A 219 16.53 -0.82 15.45
C ASP A 219 16.59 -2.20 16.14
N ASN A 220 15.49 -2.96 16.13
CA ASN A 220 15.40 -4.28 16.75
C ASN A 220 15.74 -5.42 15.77
N ASN A 221 15.30 -6.66 15.99
CA ASN A 221 15.38 -7.70 14.97
C ASN A 221 14.49 -7.39 13.76
N LEU A 222 14.79 -8.02 12.63
CA LEU A 222 14.13 -7.81 11.34
C LEU A 222 12.60 -7.86 11.43
N TYR A 223 12.06 -8.87 12.11
CA TYR A 223 10.61 -9.07 12.20
C TYR A 223 9.95 -7.95 12.99
N VAL A 224 10.57 -7.51 14.09
CA VAL A 224 10.09 -6.38 14.88
C VAL A 224 10.15 -5.08 14.08
N ARG A 225 11.25 -4.83 13.34
CA ARG A 225 11.38 -3.63 12.48
C ARG A 225 10.27 -3.56 11.43
N ILE A 226 9.93 -4.68 10.80
CA ILE A 226 8.83 -4.78 9.81
C ILE A 226 7.50 -4.38 10.47
N GLN A 227 7.23 -4.89 11.67
CA GLN A 227 5.98 -4.62 12.38
C GLN A 227 5.92 -3.18 12.89
N ALA A 228 7.04 -2.63 13.37
CA ALA A 228 7.14 -1.23 13.77
C ALA A 228 6.89 -0.28 12.59
N ALA A 229 7.54 -0.51 11.44
CA ALA A 229 7.31 0.26 10.23
C ALA A 229 5.84 0.19 9.76
N THR A 230 5.21 -0.97 9.90
CA THR A 230 3.77 -1.16 9.59
C THR A 230 2.88 -0.42 10.57
N LEU A 231 3.13 -0.55 11.88
CA LEU A 231 2.38 0.11 12.96
C LEU A 231 2.31 1.62 12.77
N LEU A 232 3.44 2.25 12.47
CA LEU A 232 3.51 3.70 12.24
C LEU A 232 2.57 4.16 11.11
N GLY A 233 2.36 3.32 10.09
CA GLY A 233 1.44 3.59 8.99
C GLY A 233 -0.03 3.37 9.32
N GLU A 234 -0.33 2.60 10.36
CA GLU A 234 -1.69 2.23 10.79
C GLU A 234 -2.32 3.26 11.75
N LEU A 235 -1.56 4.25 12.20
CA LEU A 235 -2.02 5.26 13.15
C LEU A 235 -3.10 6.17 12.55
N VAL A 236 -4.29 6.15 13.15
CA VAL A 236 -5.48 6.90 12.70
C VAL A 236 -5.89 7.93 13.74
N LEU A 237 -5.76 9.21 13.38
CA LEU A 237 -6.17 10.32 14.22
C LEU A 237 -7.69 10.33 14.39
N MET A 238 -8.45 10.24 13.30
CA MET A 238 -9.91 10.14 13.34
C MET A 238 -10.40 9.01 12.41
N PRO A 239 -11.19 8.04 12.90
CA PRO A 239 -11.75 7.00 12.05
C PRO A 239 -12.83 7.57 11.12
N ALA A 240 -13.12 6.87 10.01
CA ALA A 240 -14.29 7.21 9.20
C ALA A 240 -15.59 6.95 9.98
N ASP A 241 -16.54 7.86 9.88
CA ASP A 241 -17.88 7.75 10.48
C ASP A 241 -18.89 8.33 9.47
N GLU A 242 -19.65 7.45 8.81
CA GLU A 242 -20.61 7.86 7.78
C GLU A 242 -21.78 8.67 8.37
N GLU A 243 -22.23 8.33 9.57
CA GLU A 243 -23.35 9.02 10.24
C GLU A 243 -22.97 10.47 10.53
N LYS A 244 -21.73 10.70 10.94
CA LYS A 244 -21.17 12.04 11.20
C LYS A 244 -20.52 12.69 9.98
N LYS A 245 -20.56 12.04 8.81
CA LYS A 245 -19.83 12.45 7.59
C LYS A 245 -18.34 12.72 7.82
N GLN A 246 -17.75 12.05 8.81
CA GLN A 246 -16.34 12.16 9.14
C GLN A 246 -15.55 11.24 8.21
N LYS A 247 -14.58 11.81 7.50
CA LYS A 247 -13.64 11.02 6.69
C LYS A 247 -12.54 10.47 7.59
N LEU A 248 -11.94 9.36 7.16
CA LEU A 248 -10.70 8.86 7.74
C LEU A 248 -9.62 9.94 7.70
N GLU A 249 -8.97 10.18 8.83
CA GLU A 249 -7.83 11.08 8.97
C GLU A 249 -6.68 10.33 9.63
N THR A 250 -5.59 10.11 8.90
CA THR A 250 -4.39 9.43 9.43
C THR A 250 -3.50 10.39 10.21
N PHE A 251 -2.75 9.86 11.17
CA PHE A 251 -1.81 10.62 11.98
C PHE A 251 -0.46 10.74 11.26
N THR A 252 -0.17 11.90 10.66
CA THR A 252 0.99 12.12 9.77
C THR A 252 2.37 12.29 10.41
N PRO A 253 2.55 12.66 11.70
CA PRO A 253 3.89 12.84 12.29
C PRO A 253 4.90 11.67 12.09
N PRO A 254 4.49 10.39 12.11
CA PRO A 254 5.38 9.26 11.84
C PRO A 254 6.07 9.27 10.46
N VAL A 255 5.62 10.09 9.51
CA VAL A 255 6.26 10.22 8.19
C VAL A 255 7.75 10.54 8.33
N ASP A 256 8.15 11.40 9.28
CA ASP A 256 9.57 11.73 9.47
C ASP A 256 10.40 10.52 9.94
N MET A 257 9.82 9.64 10.75
CA MET A 257 10.48 8.40 11.18
C MET A 257 10.64 7.42 10.01
N LEU A 258 9.58 7.28 9.20
CA LEU A 258 9.59 6.42 8.02
C LEU A 258 10.57 6.91 6.94
N ARG A 259 10.74 8.23 6.80
CA ARG A 259 11.79 8.81 5.95
C ARG A 259 13.18 8.45 6.44
N LYS A 260 13.45 8.49 7.74
CA LYS A 260 14.73 8.02 8.31
C LYS A 260 14.99 6.55 7.95
N VAL A 261 13.96 5.69 8.01
CA VAL A 261 14.07 4.27 7.61
C VAL A 261 14.46 4.12 6.14
N ILE A 262 13.83 4.88 5.25
CA ILE A 262 14.11 4.83 3.80
C ILE A 262 15.53 5.32 3.50
N ARG A 263 15.95 6.43 4.10
CA ARG A 263 17.29 7.00 3.88
C ARG A 263 18.42 6.15 4.46
N ASN A 264 18.14 5.30 5.44
CA ASN A 264 19.18 4.50 6.07
C ASN A 264 19.64 3.39 5.10
N PRO A 265 20.89 3.41 4.61
CA PRO A 265 21.39 2.37 3.70
C PRO A 265 21.47 0.99 4.36
N ASP A 266 21.62 0.93 5.68
CA ASP A 266 21.73 -0.31 6.45
C ASP A 266 20.37 -0.95 6.75
N GLN A 267 19.26 -0.26 6.46
CA GLN A 267 17.93 -0.85 6.63
C GLN A 267 17.63 -1.84 5.50
N PRO A 268 17.29 -3.10 5.83
CA PRO A 268 16.93 -4.10 4.82
C PRO A 268 15.73 -3.65 4.00
N LEU A 269 15.69 -4.03 2.71
CA LEU A 269 14.54 -3.76 1.84
C LEU A 269 13.22 -4.26 2.42
N ALA A 270 13.26 -5.39 3.15
CA ALA A 270 12.10 -5.94 3.84
C ALA A 270 11.48 -4.99 4.87
N VAL A 271 12.25 -4.04 5.44
CA VAL A 271 11.78 -2.98 6.34
C VAL A 271 11.43 -1.71 5.56
N LYS A 272 12.21 -1.37 4.53
CA LYS A 272 11.95 -0.18 3.69
C LYS A 272 10.63 -0.28 2.90
N ILE A 273 10.26 -1.47 2.43
CA ILE A 273 8.98 -1.72 1.73
C ILE A 273 7.75 -1.38 2.60
N PRO A 274 7.58 -1.95 3.82
CA PRO A 274 6.47 -1.57 4.68
C PRO A 274 6.57 -0.10 5.10
N ALA A 275 7.77 0.47 5.29
CA ALA A 275 7.91 1.90 5.57
C ALA A 275 7.34 2.78 4.44
N ALA A 276 7.68 2.48 3.18
CA ALA A 276 7.11 3.15 2.03
C ALA A 276 5.58 2.98 1.94
N ARG A 277 5.07 1.76 2.17
CA ARG A 277 3.61 1.49 2.24
C ARG A 277 2.90 2.30 3.31
N SER A 278 3.50 2.38 4.48
CA SER A 278 3.01 3.18 5.60
C SER A 278 2.93 4.66 5.23
N MET A 279 3.98 5.22 4.60
CA MET A 279 3.94 6.61 4.14
C MET A 279 2.82 6.87 3.13
N ILE A 280 2.61 5.97 2.16
CA ILE A 280 1.52 6.08 1.17
C ILE A 280 0.17 6.26 1.88
N ARG A 281 -0.10 5.44 2.90
CA ARG A 281 -1.35 5.51 3.68
C ARG A 281 -1.45 6.83 4.46
N LEU A 282 -0.39 7.19 5.18
CA LEU A 282 -0.37 8.40 6.01
C LEU A 282 -0.55 9.68 5.18
N ILE A 283 0.08 9.76 4.01
CA ILE A 283 -0.01 10.93 3.12
C ILE A 283 -1.38 10.98 2.45
N ARG A 284 -1.86 9.83 1.95
CA ARG A 284 -3.15 9.75 1.23
C ARG A 284 -4.33 10.18 2.10
N TYR A 285 -4.38 9.75 3.35
CA TYR A 285 -5.52 10.03 4.24
C TYR A 285 -5.23 11.07 5.31
N GLY A 286 -4.03 11.63 5.34
CA GLY A 286 -3.64 12.65 6.30
C GLY A 286 -3.53 14.03 5.69
N ASP A 287 -3.21 14.98 6.56
CA ASP A 287 -2.74 16.30 6.16
C ASP A 287 -1.24 16.40 6.45
N LEU A 288 -0.43 16.27 5.40
CA LEU A 288 1.00 16.49 5.46
C LEU A 288 1.31 17.89 4.91
N PRO A 289 2.00 18.78 5.65
CA PRO A 289 2.33 20.12 5.16
C PRO A 289 3.18 20.10 3.89
N ALA A 290 3.04 21.11 3.03
CA ALA A 290 3.77 21.20 1.76
C ALA A 290 5.30 21.08 1.89
N PRO A 291 5.99 21.73 2.86
CA PRO A 291 7.43 21.54 3.04
C PRO A 291 7.81 20.08 3.32
N LYS A 292 6.97 19.36 4.07
CA LYS A 292 7.19 17.94 4.36
C LYS A 292 6.92 17.04 3.16
N ARG A 293 5.94 17.37 2.30
CA ARG A 293 5.74 16.66 1.02
C ARG A 293 6.96 16.80 0.11
N PHE A 294 7.55 17.99 0.07
CA PHE A 294 8.77 18.27 -0.70
C PHE A 294 9.97 17.49 -0.17
N GLU A 295 10.16 17.47 1.14
CA GLU A 295 11.18 16.65 1.81
C GLU A 295 11.02 15.15 1.49
N VAL A 296 9.79 14.61 1.54
CA VAL A 296 9.51 13.22 1.14
C VAL A 296 9.85 12.99 -0.33
N MET A 297 9.44 13.91 -1.23
CA MET A 297 9.74 13.81 -2.66
C MET A 297 11.24 13.69 -2.91
N LYS A 298 12.06 14.55 -2.29
CA LYS A 298 13.52 14.52 -2.43
C LYS A 298 14.12 13.19 -1.97
N ASP A 299 13.74 12.72 -0.79
CA ASP A 299 14.27 11.47 -0.23
C ASP A 299 13.91 10.26 -1.13
N VAL A 300 12.66 10.22 -1.62
CA VAL A 300 12.17 9.13 -2.49
C VAL A 300 12.83 9.16 -3.86
N LEU A 301 13.01 10.35 -4.45
CA LEU A 301 13.71 10.50 -5.73
C LEU A 301 15.19 10.14 -5.61
N ALA A 302 15.85 10.52 -4.51
CA ALA A 302 17.23 10.14 -4.24
C ALA A 302 17.38 8.61 -4.17
N GLU A 303 16.46 7.93 -3.49
CA GLU A 303 16.47 6.46 -3.41
C GLU A 303 16.21 5.80 -4.79
N LEU A 304 15.28 6.33 -5.59
CA LEU A 304 14.99 5.83 -6.95
C LEU A 304 16.12 6.06 -7.95
N THR A 305 16.97 7.07 -7.73
CA THR A 305 18.07 7.45 -8.62
C THR A 305 19.45 7.06 -8.11
N SER A 306 19.50 6.48 -6.90
CA SER A 306 20.69 5.89 -6.28
C SER A 306 21.45 4.97 -7.26
N PRO A 307 22.80 4.97 -7.26
CA PRO A 307 23.58 4.00 -8.02
C PRO A 307 23.14 2.55 -7.77
N ASN A 308 22.72 2.22 -6.54
CA ASN A 308 22.22 0.90 -6.16
C ASN A 308 20.87 0.53 -6.81
N ALA A 309 20.14 1.50 -7.37
CA ALA A 309 18.99 1.23 -8.24
C ALA A 309 19.41 0.71 -9.62
N LYS A 310 20.69 0.88 -10.00
CA LYS A 310 21.23 0.54 -11.32
C LYS A 310 22.33 -0.54 -11.28
N THR A 311 23.02 -0.73 -10.16
CA THR A 311 24.12 -1.70 -10.00
C THR A 311 23.70 -2.97 -9.27
N GLU A 312 24.32 -4.11 -9.60
CA GLU A 312 24.01 -5.39 -8.97
C GLU A 312 24.56 -5.51 -7.53
N PRO A 313 23.83 -6.12 -6.58
CA PRO A 313 22.45 -6.58 -6.72
C PRO A 313 21.49 -5.40 -6.84
N LYS A 314 20.71 -5.36 -7.94
CA LYS A 314 19.77 -4.26 -8.19
C LYS A 314 18.77 -4.18 -7.05
N THR A 315 18.38 -2.94 -6.73
CA THR A 315 17.24 -2.70 -5.85
C THR A 315 16.01 -3.48 -6.36
N HIS A 316 15.38 -4.26 -5.48
CA HIS A 316 14.29 -5.14 -5.89
C HIS A 316 13.09 -4.31 -6.40
N TYR A 317 12.54 -4.68 -7.56
CA TYR A 317 11.49 -3.91 -8.25
C TYR A 317 10.25 -3.60 -7.39
N TRP A 318 9.95 -4.47 -6.41
CA TRP A 318 8.83 -4.26 -5.50
C TRP A 318 9.05 -3.00 -4.65
N TYR A 319 10.27 -2.75 -4.19
CA TYR A 319 10.59 -1.55 -3.43
C TYR A 319 10.52 -0.30 -4.30
N GLU A 320 11.14 -0.32 -5.49
CA GLU A 320 11.05 0.80 -6.45
C GLU A 320 9.59 1.15 -6.79
N MET A 321 8.75 0.13 -7.02
CA MET A 321 7.33 0.32 -7.25
C MET A 321 6.64 1.01 -6.07
N ARG A 322 7.00 0.72 -4.82
CA ARG A 322 6.43 1.41 -3.65
C ARG A 322 6.94 2.84 -3.52
N LEU A 323 8.19 3.10 -3.87
CA LEU A 323 8.72 4.47 -3.93
C LEU A 323 7.96 5.32 -4.97
N VAL A 324 7.71 4.77 -6.16
CA VAL A 324 6.87 5.43 -7.18
C VAL A 324 5.45 5.67 -6.67
N GLU A 325 4.87 4.71 -5.95
CA GLU A 325 3.54 4.88 -5.35
C GLU A 325 3.52 5.97 -4.27
N VAL A 326 4.59 6.14 -3.47
CA VAL A 326 4.73 7.29 -2.56
C VAL A 326 4.64 8.60 -3.34
N LEU A 327 5.41 8.75 -4.44
CA LEU A 327 5.37 9.95 -5.27
C LEU A 327 3.95 10.26 -5.76
N SER A 328 3.18 9.23 -6.14
CA SER A 328 1.80 9.39 -6.60
C SER A 328 0.83 9.99 -5.55
N THR A 329 1.21 9.98 -4.27
CA THR A 329 0.43 10.56 -3.17
C THR A 329 0.82 11.99 -2.83
N LEU A 330 1.91 12.50 -3.41
CA LEU A 330 2.43 13.83 -3.10
C LEU A 330 1.80 14.88 -4.01
N ASP A 331 1.12 15.84 -3.39
CA ASP A 331 0.65 17.05 -4.05
C ASP A 331 1.79 18.09 -4.08
N THR A 332 2.73 17.87 -4.99
CA THR A 332 3.91 18.71 -5.22
C THR A 332 4.05 18.98 -6.73
N PRO A 333 3.21 19.84 -7.34
CA PRO A 333 3.26 20.12 -8.78
C PRO A 333 4.61 20.65 -9.24
N LEU A 334 5.22 21.51 -8.41
CA LEU A 334 6.51 22.13 -8.65
C LEU A 334 7.43 21.88 -7.47
N ASP A 335 8.70 21.67 -7.80
CA ASP A 335 9.79 21.70 -6.85
C ASP A 335 9.90 23.10 -6.22
N LEU A 336 10.00 23.17 -4.89
CA LEU A 336 9.96 24.44 -4.15
C LEU A 336 11.17 25.34 -4.45
N GLU A 337 12.31 24.75 -4.82
CA GLU A 337 13.57 25.46 -5.04
C GLU A 337 13.74 25.85 -6.50
N THR A 338 13.56 24.88 -7.41
CA THR A 338 13.80 25.06 -8.84
C THR A 338 12.58 25.55 -9.60
N ARG A 339 11.38 25.51 -8.99
CA ARG A 339 10.09 25.83 -9.63
C ARG A 339 9.82 25.02 -10.91
N ARG A 340 10.38 23.80 -10.99
CA ARG A 340 10.20 22.88 -12.12
C ARG A 340 9.29 21.71 -11.73
N PRO A 341 8.59 21.08 -12.70
CA PRO A 341 7.77 19.89 -12.45
C PRO A 341 8.62 18.61 -12.32
N VAL A 342 9.62 18.63 -11.42
CA VAL A 342 10.65 17.58 -11.27
C VAL A 342 10.03 16.19 -11.07
N MET A 343 8.95 16.09 -10.29
CA MET A 343 8.27 14.81 -10.06
C MET A 343 7.72 14.20 -11.36
N VAL A 344 7.09 15.01 -12.21
CA VAL A 344 6.56 14.56 -13.50
C VAL A 344 7.70 14.17 -14.43
N GLU A 345 8.75 14.99 -14.50
CA GLU A 345 9.95 14.70 -15.30
C GLU A 345 10.56 13.34 -14.91
N LYS A 346 10.74 13.09 -13.60
CA LYS A 346 11.31 11.83 -13.09
C LYS A 346 10.40 10.62 -13.29
N LEU A 347 9.09 10.77 -13.13
CA LEU A 347 8.16 9.68 -13.44
C LEU A 347 8.19 9.32 -14.93
N THR A 348 8.27 10.32 -15.82
CA THR A 348 8.41 10.11 -17.27
C THR A 348 9.74 9.44 -17.63
N GLU A 349 10.85 9.84 -16.99
CA GLU A 349 12.15 9.15 -17.13
C GLU A 349 12.04 7.65 -16.75
N ILE A 350 11.34 7.32 -15.66
CA ILE A 350 11.11 5.93 -15.22
C ILE A 350 10.24 5.17 -16.23
N VAL A 351 9.19 5.78 -16.78
CA VAL A 351 8.35 5.17 -17.83
C VAL A 351 9.20 4.79 -19.06
N ARG A 352 10.14 5.65 -19.43
CA ARG A 352 11.02 5.47 -20.60
C ARG A 352 12.17 4.49 -20.39
N ASP A 353 12.56 4.19 -19.15
CA ASP A 353 13.73 3.38 -18.85
C ASP A 353 13.49 1.89 -19.17
N PRO A 354 14.06 1.34 -20.26
CA PRO A 354 13.82 -0.06 -20.64
C PRO A 354 14.50 -1.05 -19.69
N GLN A 355 15.44 -0.61 -18.85
CA GLN A 355 16.15 -1.45 -17.89
C GLN A 355 15.36 -1.68 -16.61
N ARG A 356 14.32 -0.88 -16.37
CA ARG A 356 13.43 -1.05 -15.21
C ARG A 356 12.38 -2.12 -15.47
N HIS A 357 12.05 -2.83 -14.41
CA HIS A 357 11.01 -3.86 -14.44
C HIS A 357 9.64 -3.27 -14.85
N TRP A 358 8.85 -4.03 -15.60
CA TRP A 358 7.53 -3.61 -16.10
C TRP A 358 6.60 -3.06 -15.00
N HIS A 359 6.62 -3.67 -13.81
CA HIS A 359 5.84 -3.17 -12.67
C HIS A 359 6.19 -1.76 -12.23
N VAL A 360 7.47 -1.37 -12.33
CA VAL A 360 7.95 -0.04 -11.94
C VAL A 360 7.55 0.97 -13.00
N ARG A 361 7.81 0.67 -14.28
CA ARG A 361 7.42 1.51 -15.42
C ARG A 361 5.91 1.75 -15.47
N ALA A 362 5.12 0.69 -15.29
CA ALA A 362 3.66 0.78 -15.28
C ALA A 362 3.11 1.48 -14.02
N GLU A 363 3.76 1.34 -12.85
CA GLU A 363 3.39 2.15 -11.68
C GLU A 363 3.70 3.62 -11.89
N ALA A 364 4.79 3.96 -12.59
CA ALA A 364 5.13 5.33 -12.92
C ALA A 364 4.10 5.93 -13.88
N ALA A 365 3.68 5.18 -14.90
CA ALA A 365 2.58 5.59 -15.78
C ALA A 365 1.28 5.83 -14.99
N LYS A 366 0.91 4.91 -14.09
CA LYS A 366 -0.23 5.08 -13.19
C LYS A 366 -0.08 6.32 -12.30
N ALA A 367 1.12 6.59 -11.78
CA ALA A 367 1.41 7.74 -10.94
C ALA A 367 1.25 9.07 -11.69
N LEU A 368 1.62 9.13 -12.99
CA LEU A 368 1.40 10.31 -13.84
C LEU A 368 -0.09 10.72 -13.93
N GLY A 369 -1.02 9.76 -13.81
CA GLY A 369 -2.45 10.03 -13.72
C GLY A 369 -2.93 10.53 -12.35
N ARG A 370 -2.09 10.48 -11.30
CA ARG A 370 -2.44 10.82 -9.91
C ARG A 370 -1.76 12.08 -9.41
N VAL A 371 -0.62 12.44 -9.99
CA VAL A 371 0.09 13.67 -9.62
C VAL A 371 -0.57 14.90 -10.25
N PRO A 372 -0.46 16.09 -9.62
CA PRO A 372 -0.86 17.35 -10.23
C PRO A 372 0.03 17.62 -11.45
N LEU A 373 -0.58 17.99 -12.58
CA LEU A 373 0.15 18.37 -13.79
C LEU A 373 0.18 19.89 -13.92
N ASP A 374 1.35 20.47 -13.67
CA ASP A 374 1.59 21.89 -13.88
C ASP A 374 1.41 22.27 -15.38
N PRO A 375 0.91 23.47 -15.71
CA PRO A 375 0.79 23.92 -17.10
C PRO A 375 2.09 23.88 -17.92
N GLN A 376 3.26 23.90 -17.29
CA GLN A 376 4.56 23.76 -17.97
C GLN A 376 4.80 22.35 -18.52
N VAL A 377 4.07 21.34 -18.05
CA VAL A 377 4.24 19.95 -18.47
C VAL A 377 3.76 19.78 -19.91
N ASN A 378 4.64 19.28 -20.78
CA ASN A 378 4.25 18.84 -22.12
C ASN A 378 3.46 17.52 -22.06
N VAL A 379 2.13 17.64 -21.90
CA VAL A 379 1.22 16.49 -21.81
C VAL A 379 1.25 15.62 -23.07
N ALA A 380 1.45 16.21 -24.24
CA ALA A 380 1.47 15.46 -25.50
C ALA A 380 2.69 14.51 -25.57
N SER A 381 3.85 14.98 -25.14
CA SER A 381 5.06 14.15 -25.03
C SER A 381 4.91 13.07 -23.94
N LEU A 382 4.34 13.43 -22.79
CA LEU A 382 4.03 12.47 -21.72
C LEU A 382 3.15 11.32 -22.23
N LEU A 383 2.07 11.65 -22.95
CA LEU A 383 1.17 10.65 -23.53
C LEU A 383 1.88 9.77 -24.56
N HIS A 384 2.79 10.35 -25.35
CA HIS A 384 3.63 9.59 -26.27
C HIS A 384 4.47 8.54 -25.54
N ASP A 385 5.12 8.91 -24.43
CA ASP A 385 5.95 7.99 -23.64
C ASP A 385 5.11 6.87 -22.98
N VAL A 386 3.89 7.17 -22.51
CA VAL A 386 2.96 6.16 -22.00
C VAL A 386 2.49 5.20 -23.10
N MET A 387 2.25 5.70 -24.31
CA MET A 387 1.87 4.86 -25.45
C MET A 387 3.04 4.01 -25.95
N GLN A 388 4.27 4.52 -25.89
CA GLN A 388 5.46 3.72 -26.18
C GLN A 388 5.62 2.57 -25.18
N LEU A 389 5.47 2.84 -23.87
CA LEU A 389 5.45 1.79 -22.85
C LEU A 389 4.35 0.75 -23.11
N THR A 390 3.16 1.21 -23.54
CA THR A 390 2.03 0.33 -23.86
C THR A 390 2.40 -0.63 -25.00
N LEU A 391 3.05 -0.12 -26.06
CA LEU A 391 3.51 -0.94 -27.18
C LEU A 391 4.58 -1.94 -26.75
N ASP A 392 5.58 -1.49 -26.00
CA ASP A 392 6.67 -2.33 -25.49
C ASP A 392 6.13 -3.50 -24.66
N MET A 393 5.21 -3.20 -23.73
CA MET A 393 4.55 -4.19 -22.89
C MET A 393 3.69 -5.16 -23.73
N ALA A 394 2.96 -4.66 -24.73
CA ALA A 394 2.12 -5.50 -25.59
C ALA A 394 2.94 -6.49 -26.42
N LYS A 395 4.08 -6.04 -26.98
CA LYS A 395 5.03 -6.91 -27.69
C LYS A 395 5.64 -7.96 -26.76
N ALA A 396 6.10 -7.56 -25.57
CA ALA A 396 6.66 -8.49 -24.58
C ALA A 396 5.63 -9.51 -24.07
N ALA A 397 4.39 -9.07 -23.86
CA ALA A 397 3.29 -9.95 -23.47
C ALA A 397 2.90 -10.93 -24.58
N GLN A 398 2.98 -10.55 -25.85
CA GLN A 398 2.73 -11.48 -26.96
C GLN A 398 3.77 -12.62 -27.01
N GLN A 399 5.03 -12.32 -26.63
CA GLN A 399 6.10 -13.33 -26.54
C GLN A 399 5.98 -14.22 -25.30
N SER A 400 5.37 -13.72 -24.21
CA SER A 400 5.28 -14.43 -22.92
C SER A 400 3.89 -14.31 -22.28
N PRO A 401 2.80 -14.73 -22.96
CA PRO A 401 1.43 -14.34 -22.60
C PRO A 401 0.96 -14.88 -21.24
N LYS A 402 1.61 -15.92 -20.74
CA LYS A 402 1.28 -16.56 -19.46
C LYS A 402 2.07 -16.00 -18.27
N ALA A 403 2.92 -14.98 -18.46
CA ALA A 403 3.70 -14.45 -17.35
C ALA A 403 2.75 -13.80 -16.31
N PRO A 404 2.89 -14.13 -15.00
CA PRO A 404 1.90 -13.78 -13.99
C PRO A 404 1.80 -12.27 -13.72
N HIS A 405 2.81 -11.49 -14.09
CA HIS A 405 2.85 -10.06 -13.85
C HIS A 405 1.99 -9.23 -14.82
N TRP A 406 1.60 -9.78 -15.99
CA TRP A 406 0.96 -9.00 -17.04
C TRP A 406 -0.38 -8.40 -16.65
N LYS A 407 -1.25 -9.16 -15.96
CA LYS A 407 -2.57 -8.64 -15.56
C LYS A 407 -2.44 -7.38 -14.70
N LEU A 408 -1.52 -7.40 -13.73
CA LEU A 408 -1.31 -6.27 -12.84
C LEU A 408 -0.61 -5.10 -13.55
N THR A 409 0.34 -5.32 -14.46
CA THR A 409 0.99 -4.22 -15.20
C THR A 409 0.04 -3.56 -16.20
N PHE A 410 -0.73 -4.33 -16.97
CA PHE A 410 -1.74 -3.77 -17.89
C PHE A 410 -2.88 -3.07 -17.15
N TRP A 411 -3.30 -3.60 -15.99
CA TRP A 411 -4.26 -2.89 -15.15
C TRP A 411 -3.76 -1.50 -14.74
N LYS A 412 -2.47 -1.34 -14.43
CA LYS A 412 -1.89 -0.03 -14.13
C LYS A 412 -1.89 0.91 -15.34
N LEU A 413 -1.70 0.40 -16.56
CA LEU A 413 -1.83 1.20 -17.78
C LEU A 413 -3.25 1.76 -17.93
N TYR A 414 -4.27 0.95 -17.65
CA TYR A 414 -5.65 1.44 -17.61
C TYR A 414 -5.83 2.53 -16.54
N LEU A 415 -5.28 2.30 -15.35
CA LEU A 415 -5.32 3.26 -14.24
C LEU A 415 -4.51 4.54 -14.46
N THR A 416 -3.65 4.61 -15.49
CA THR A 416 -3.06 5.88 -15.94
C THR A 416 -4.15 6.86 -16.37
N PHE A 417 -5.19 6.36 -17.05
CA PHE A 417 -6.24 7.18 -17.65
C PHE A 417 -7.48 7.33 -16.76
N GLN A 418 -7.78 6.32 -15.95
CA GLN A 418 -9.00 6.23 -15.16
C GLN A 418 -8.69 6.14 -13.66
N PRO A 419 -9.62 6.59 -12.80
CA PRO A 419 -9.54 6.29 -11.39
C PRO A 419 -9.85 4.80 -11.16
N LYS A 420 -9.31 4.24 -10.07
CA LYS A 420 -9.54 2.87 -9.59
C LYS A 420 -11.00 2.67 -9.23
N ASP A 421 -11.61 3.68 -8.63
CA ASP A 421 -13.00 3.72 -8.21
C ASP A 421 -13.51 5.17 -8.21
N LYS A 422 -14.79 5.36 -7.91
CA LYS A 422 -15.43 6.69 -7.90
C LYS A 422 -14.86 7.65 -6.84
N ASP A 423 -14.18 7.11 -5.83
CA ASP A 423 -13.70 7.85 -4.67
C ASP A 423 -12.20 8.16 -4.77
N GLU A 424 -11.46 7.51 -5.68
CA GLU A 424 -10.05 7.81 -5.94
C GLU A 424 -9.88 9.21 -6.54
N ARG A 425 -9.12 10.04 -5.84
CA ARG A 425 -8.75 11.40 -6.24
C ARG A 425 -7.27 11.46 -6.60
N ASN A 426 -6.89 12.50 -7.33
CA ASN A 426 -5.49 12.87 -7.49
C ASN A 426 -4.86 13.25 -6.15
N ALA A 427 -3.54 13.43 -6.11
CA ALA A 427 -2.78 13.72 -4.89
C ALA A 427 -3.26 15.00 -4.19
N ALA A 428 -3.65 16.03 -4.96
CA ALA A 428 -4.22 17.27 -4.46
C ALA A 428 -5.64 17.12 -3.88
N LYS A 429 -6.26 15.94 -4.02
CA LYS A 429 -7.63 15.63 -3.61
C LYS A 429 -8.69 16.55 -4.25
N ASN A 430 -8.36 17.25 -5.33
CA ASN A 430 -9.22 18.25 -5.96
C ASN A 430 -10.02 17.70 -7.16
N ALA A 431 -9.51 16.66 -7.84
CA ALA A 431 -10.14 16.04 -9.00
C ALA A 431 -10.08 14.50 -8.90
N PRO A 432 -10.98 13.77 -9.59
CA PRO A 432 -10.83 12.32 -9.76
C PRO A 432 -9.46 11.97 -10.35
N ALA A 433 -8.88 10.85 -9.94
CA ALA A 433 -7.62 10.37 -10.51
C ALA A 433 -7.77 10.00 -12.00
N GLY A 434 -6.64 9.95 -12.71
CA GLY A 434 -6.53 9.54 -14.11
C GLY A 434 -6.42 10.72 -15.08
N LEU A 435 -5.65 10.52 -16.17
CA LEU A 435 -5.41 11.56 -17.18
C LEU A 435 -6.68 12.05 -17.88
N LEU A 436 -7.73 11.24 -18.01
CA LEU A 436 -9.00 11.66 -18.63
C LEU A 436 -9.76 12.70 -17.80
N LYS A 437 -9.54 12.71 -16.49
CA LYS A 437 -10.16 13.66 -15.55
C LYS A 437 -9.21 14.78 -15.14
N ASN A 438 -7.97 14.74 -15.62
CA ASN A 438 -6.99 15.78 -15.37
C ASN A 438 -7.29 17.00 -16.27
N PRO A 439 -7.40 18.22 -15.71
CA PRO A 439 -7.69 19.43 -16.48
C PRO A 439 -6.69 19.71 -17.61
N SER A 440 -5.41 19.38 -17.40
CA SER A 440 -4.34 19.61 -18.37
C SER A 440 -4.29 18.55 -19.47
N ALA A 441 -4.88 17.37 -19.26
CA ALA A 441 -4.72 16.23 -20.16
C ALA A 441 -6.01 15.64 -20.75
N GLY A 442 -7.19 15.94 -20.20
CA GLY A 442 -8.43 15.21 -20.48
C GLY A 442 -8.72 14.97 -21.96
N ASN A 443 -8.69 16.03 -22.79
CA ASN A 443 -8.96 15.91 -24.22
C ASN A 443 -7.87 15.15 -24.97
N ALA A 444 -6.60 15.42 -24.69
CA ALA A 444 -5.47 14.77 -25.34
C ALA A 444 -5.37 13.28 -25.00
N ALA A 445 -5.80 12.89 -23.79
CA ALA A 445 -5.74 11.53 -23.28
C ALA A 445 -6.82 10.59 -23.87
N GLN A 446 -7.86 11.12 -24.51
CA GLN A 446 -9.01 10.35 -24.97
C GLN A 446 -8.64 9.29 -26.03
N GLN A 447 -7.87 9.68 -27.05
CA GLN A 447 -7.46 8.75 -28.11
C GLN A 447 -6.44 7.69 -27.61
N PRO A 448 -5.36 8.05 -26.88
CA PRO A 448 -4.50 7.08 -26.21
C PRO A 448 -5.28 6.05 -25.37
N TYR A 449 -6.24 6.52 -24.56
CA TYR A 449 -7.08 5.64 -23.75
C TYR A 449 -7.86 4.62 -24.60
N GLN A 450 -8.48 5.06 -25.71
CA GLN A 450 -9.24 4.18 -26.59
C GLN A 450 -8.38 3.08 -27.22
N LEU A 451 -7.09 3.33 -27.44
CA LEU A 451 -6.13 2.36 -27.97
C LEU A 451 -5.60 1.39 -26.90
N VAL A 452 -5.47 1.86 -25.65
CA VAL A 452 -5.01 1.05 -24.52
C VAL A 452 -6.06 0.04 -24.05
N VAL A 453 -7.34 0.42 -24.06
CA VAL A 453 -8.42 -0.42 -23.50
C VAL A 453 -8.52 -1.82 -24.13
N PRO A 454 -8.50 -1.99 -25.47
CA PRO A 454 -8.54 -3.32 -26.08
C PRO A 454 -7.38 -4.23 -25.65
N LEU A 455 -6.16 -3.67 -25.57
CA LEU A 455 -4.97 -4.40 -25.10
C LEU A 455 -5.11 -4.87 -23.65
N VAL A 456 -5.55 -3.96 -22.77
CA VAL A 456 -5.75 -4.29 -21.35
C VAL A 456 -6.83 -5.35 -21.18
N ASN A 457 -7.95 -5.23 -21.90
CA ASN A 457 -9.03 -6.21 -21.85
C ASN A 457 -8.54 -7.59 -22.29
N ALA A 458 -7.79 -7.67 -23.40
CA ALA A 458 -7.25 -8.94 -23.88
C ALA A 458 -6.38 -9.62 -22.80
N VAL A 459 -5.43 -8.89 -22.22
CA VAL A 459 -4.53 -9.43 -21.19
C VAL A 459 -5.27 -9.86 -19.91
N ILE A 460 -6.20 -9.04 -19.43
CA ILE A 460 -6.97 -9.34 -18.20
C ILE A 460 -7.81 -10.62 -18.39
N ASN A 461 -8.45 -10.75 -19.54
CA ASN A 461 -9.29 -11.89 -19.91
C ASN A 461 -8.47 -13.10 -20.43
N SER A 462 -7.14 -12.99 -20.46
CA SER A 462 -6.25 -14.04 -20.97
C SER A 462 -6.51 -14.39 -22.44
N GLU A 463 -6.95 -13.41 -23.22
CA GLU A 463 -7.08 -13.45 -24.68
C GLU A 463 -5.76 -13.01 -25.35
N PRO A 464 -5.50 -13.47 -26.58
CA PRO A 464 -4.30 -13.08 -27.30
C PRO A 464 -4.33 -11.58 -27.69
N ILE A 465 -3.17 -10.93 -27.58
CA ILE A 465 -2.97 -9.62 -28.22
C ILE A 465 -2.83 -9.84 -29.73
N THR A 466 -3.74 -9.25 -30.52
CA THR A 466 -3.74 -9.38 -31.98
C THR A 466 -2.81 -8.37 -32.66
N ALA A 467 -2.50 -8.62 -33.93
CA ALA A 467 -1.69 -7.72 -34.75
C ALA A 467 -2.37 -6.35 -34.96
N GLU A 468 -3.71 -6.32 -35.04
CA GLU A 468 -4.48 -5.09 -35.18
C GLU A 468 -4.34 -4.20 -33.95
N HIS A 469 -4.33 -4.80 -32.74
CA HIS A 469 -4.11 -4.02 -31.52
C HIS A 469 -2.73 -3.34 -31.52
N LEU A 470 -1.69 -4.06 -31.91
CA LEU A 470 -0.32 -3.52 -31.98
C LEU A 470 -0.22 -2.44 -33.05
N LYS A 471 -0.72 -2.71 -34.26
CA LYS A 471 -0.71 -1.78 -35.39
C LYS A 471 -1.41 -0.46 -35.05
N ALA A 472 -2.56 -0.52 -34.36
CA ALA A 472 -3.28 0.69 -33.98
C ALA A 472 -2.47 1.61 -33.03
N VAL A 473 -1.70 1.03 -32.10
CA VAL A 473 -0.80 1.79 -31.23
C VAL A 473 0.42 2.30 -32.01
N GLU A 474 1.00 1.48 -32.87
CA GLU A 474 2.14 1.85 -33.72
C GLU A 474 1.80 3.01 -34.66
N ASP A 475 0.67 2.94 -35.36
CA ASP A 475 0.21 3.99 -36.27
C ASP A 475 0.00 5.32 -35.51
N TRP A 476 -0.53 5.25 -34.29
CA TRP A 476 -0.65 6.42 -33.43
C TRP A 476 0.71 7.00 -33.05
N LEU A 477 1.67 6.17 -32.62
CA LEU A 477 3.02 6.61 -32.29
C LEU A 477 3.73 7.23 -33.50
N GLN A 478 3.62 6.62 -34.69
CA GLN A 478 4.22 7.14 -35.93
C GLN A 478 3.63 8.50 -36.32
N LYS A 479 2.30 8.66 -36.23
CA LYS A 479 1.64 9.95 -36.47
C LYS A 479 2.11 11.03 -35.50
N ASN A 480 2.50 10.64 -34.28
CA ASN A 480 2.87 11.53 -33.19
C ASN A 480 4.38 11.54 -32.89
N LYS A 481 5.23 11.03 -33.81
CA LYS A 481 6.68 10.85 -33.59
C LYS A 481 7.43 12.12 -33.17
N GLY A 482 6.94 13.30 -33.58
CA GLY A 482 7.54 14.60 -33.21
C GLY A 482 7.41 14.95 -31.73
N LEU A 483 6.62 14.18 -30.97
CA LEU A 483 6.45 14.34 -29.52
C LEU A 483 7.43 13.50 -28.70
N ALA A 484 8.16 12.58 -29.35
CA ALA A 484 9.06 11.65 -28.68
C ALA A 484 10.21 12.37 -27.98
N GLY A 485 10.40 12.12 -26.69
CA GLY A 485 11.57 12.59 -25.93
C GLY A 485 11.71 14.11 -25.77
N VAL A 486 10.70 14.90 -26.16
CA VAL A 486 10.65 16.34 -25.90
C VAL A 486 10.55 16.53 -24.39
N ALA A 487 11.61 17.06 -23.77
CA ALA A 487 11.66 17.22 -22.32
C ALA A 487 10.39 17.92 -21.81
N SER A 488 9.74 17.34 -20.81
CA SER A 488 8.52 17.87 -20.18
C SER A 488 8.75 19.12 -19.32
N GLY A 489 9.87 19.82 -19.56
CA GLY A 489 10.20 21.12 -18.96
C GLY A 489 9.67 22.29 -19.80
N PRO A 490 9.81 23.53 -19.30
CA PRO A 490 9.17 24.70 -19.91
C PRO A 490 9.62 24.87 -21.36
N THR A 491 8.63 24.89 -22.26
CA THR A 491 8.82 25.39 -23.61
C THR A 491 9.13 26.87 -23.48
N ARG A 492 10.39 27.27 -23.70
CA ARG A 492 10.76 28.68 -23.80
C ARG A 492 10.02 29.23 -25.02
N SER A 493 8.85 29.83 -24.79
CA SER A 493 8.14 30.57 -25.83
C SER A 493 9.04 31.75 -26.20
N THR A 494 9.78 31.63 -27.29
CA THR A 494 10.31 32.78 -28.01
C THR A 494 9.12 33.45 -28.69
N LEU A 495 8.29 34.13 -27.90
CA LEU A 495 7.52 35.25 -28.40
C LEU A 495 8.54 36.38 -28.58
N THR A 496 9.09 36.45 -29.78
CA THR A 496 9.57 37.70 -30.35
C THR A 496 8.40 38.69 -30.34
N ASN A 497 8.24 39.41 -29.23
CA ASN A 497 7.47 40.63 -29.24
C ASN A 497 8.30 41.63 -30.04
N GLY A 498 7.86 41.90 -31.26
CA GLY A 498 8.27 43.07 -32.02
C GLY A 498 7.92 44.30 -31.19
N ALA A 499 8.91 44.83 -30.48
CA ALA A 499 8.88 46.19 -30.01
C ALA A 499 9.29 47.07 -31.19
N THR A 500 8.29 47.69 -31.80
CA THR A 500 8.41 48.86 -32.65
C THR A 500 9.41 49.84 -32.03
N ALA A 501 10.43 50.16 -32.81
CA ALA A 501 11.36 51.24 -32.56
C ALA A 501 10.59 52.56 -32.46
N THR A 502 10.69 53.23 -31.32
CA THR A 502 10.49 54.68 -31.22
C THR A 502 11.73 55.29 -30.60
N ASN A 503 12.35 56.15 -31.39
CA ASN A 503 13.52 56.96 -31.11
C ASN A 503 13.44 57.68 -29.75
N ALA A 504 14.52 57.58 -28.98
CA ALA A 504 14.94 58.67 -28.09
C ALA A 504 16.46 58.77 -28.18
N ALA A 505 16.90 59.96 -28.56
CA ALA A 505 18.25 60.31 -28.98
C ALA A 505 19.26 60.35 -27.82
N ALA A 506 20.52 60.29 -28.22
CA ALA A 506 21.72 60.41 -27.41
C ALA A 506 21.84 61.78 -26.70
N VAL A 507 22.23 61.73 -25.42
CA VAL A 507 23.07 62.70 -24.67
C VAL A 507 23.73 61.82 -23.59
N GLY A 508 25.03 61.54 -23.54
CA GLY A 508 26.17 62.44 -23.57
C GLY A 508 26.57 62.80 -22.14
N GLY A 509 27.69 62.28 -21.62
CA GLY A 509 28.35 62.86 -20.44
C GLY A 509 28.87 61.87 -19.39
N ALA A 510 30.18 61.78 -19.29
CA ALA A 510 30.94 61.12 -18.24
C ALA A 510 30.79 61.81 -16.86
N ASN A 511 30.85 61.04 -15.78
CA ASN A 511 31.87 61.14 -14.72
C ASN A 511 31.44 60.39 -13.45
N THR A 512 32.35 59.54 -12.98
CA THR A 512 32.58 59.08 -11.59
C THR A 512 32.86 60.28 -10.66
N PRO A 513 32.74 60.17 -9.31
CA PRO A 513 33.24 59.09 -8.46
C PRO A 513 32.17 58.22 -7.79
#